data_AF-A0A940F549-F1
#
_entry.id   AF-A0A940F549-F1
#
_cell.length_a   1.000
_cell.length_b   1.000
_cell.length_c   1.000
_cell.angle_alpha   90.00
_cell.angle_beta   90.00
_cell.angle_gamma   90.00
#
_symmetry.space_group_name_H-M   'P 1'
#
loop_
_entity.id
_entity.type
_entity.pdbx_description
1 polymer ?
#
loop_
_entity_poly.entity_id
_entity_poly.type
_entity_poly.pdbx_seq_one_letter_code
_entity_poly.pdbx_strand_id
1 'polypeptide(L)'
;PALAYKQTQFESRGRVVLVLALLRIVNSPFGRVLQAIRENEFRAEAIGYRVVVYRTTASVLSALFATLAGAMLAIWLRYNGPDTSLSFEIMIDVLLIVVIGGMGTIYGAVIGSVIFLIAQSYLQDLLRIGSEAAGAVSWLTWLGALLSPDRWLLWLGVLFVLSVYYFPTGIVGRLRKR
;
A
#
# COMPACT_ATOMS: atom_id res chain seq x y z
N PRO A 1 27.98 -11.46 -7.65
CA PRO A 1 27.61 -11.35 -6.22
C PRO A 1 27.70 -9.93 -5.62
N ALA A 2 28.84 -9.22 -5.72
CA ALA A 2 29.03 -7.90 -5.09
C ALA A 2 28.17 -6.76 -5.69
N LEU A 3 27.88 -6.81 -7.00
CA LEU A 3 27.04 -5.82 -7.67
C LEU A 3 25.56 -5.94 -7.26
N ALA A 4 25.06 -7.17 -7.01
CA ALA A 4 23.70 -7.39 -6.54
C ALA A 4 23.49 -6.82 -5.13
N TYR A 5 24.45 -7.04 -4.22
CA TYR A 5 24.39 -6.48 -2.86
C TYR A 5 24.39 -4.95 -2.86
N LYS A 6 25.24 -4.31 -3.68
CA LYS A 6 25.24 -2.84 -3.83
C LYS A 6 23.91 -2.33 -4.39
N GLN A 7 23.28 -3.07 -5.29
CA GLN A 7 22.00 -2.67 -5.89
C GLN A 7 20.85 -2.74 -4.88
N THR A 8 20.74 -3.83 -4.11
CA THR A 8 19.71 -3.95 -3.04
C THR A 8 19.90 -2.90 -1.94
N GLN A 9 21.14 -2.56 -1.60
CA GLN A 9 21.48 -1.49 -0.65
C GLN A 9 21.09 -0.11 -1.20
N PHE A 10 21.27 0.16 -2.49
CA PHE A 10 20.87 1.42 -3.10
C PHE A 10 19.35 1.61 -3.10
N GLU A 11 18.60 0.55 -3.42
CA GLU A 11 17.14 0.58 -3.51
C GLU A 11 16.45 0.69 -2.15
N SER A 12 16.94 -0.01 -1.14
CA SER A 12 16.42 0.11 0.24
C SER A 12 16.63 1.54 0.76
N ARG A 13 17.80 2.12 0.52
CA ARG A 13 18.09 3.54 0.84
C ARG A 13 17.19 4.48 0.04
N GLY A 14 16.94 4.20 -1.25
CA GLY A 14 16.04 4.98 -2.10
C GLY A 14 14.61 5.04 -1.56
N ARG A 15 14.03 3.90 -1.15
CA ARG A 15 12.69 3.83 -0.54
C ARG A 15 12.60 4.65 0.75
N VAL A 16 13.60 4.51 1.61
CA VAL A 16 13.65 5.24 2.89
C VAL A 16 13.77 6.75 2.63
N VAL A 17 14.64 7.18 1.71
CA VAL A 17 14.79 8.59 1.33
C VAL A 17 13.48 9.15 0.78
N LEU A 18 12.77 8.39 -0.05
CA LEU A 18 11.48 8.80 -0.60
C LEU A 18 10.42 9.01 0.49
N VAL A 19 10.32 8.07 1.44
CA VAL A 19 9.40 8.16 2.58
C VAL A 19 9.77 9.34 3.49
N LEU A 20 11.06 9.56 3.76
CA LEU A 20 11.53 10.69 4.57
C LEU A 20 11.26 12.04 3.87
N ALA A 21 11.45 12.11 2.55
CA ALA A 21 11.13 13.30 1.76
C ALA A 21 9.62 13.61 1.81
N LEU A 22 8.76 12.59 1.66
CA LEU A 22 7.31 12.73 1.81
C LEU A 22 6.93 13.20 3.21
N LEU A 23 7.48 12.60 4.26
CA LEU A 23 7.24 13.01 5.65
C LEU A 23 7.68 14.46 5.89
N ARG A 24 8.79 14.89 5.31
CA ARG A 24 9.26 16.28 5.42
C ARG A 24 8.32 17.26 4.73
N ILE A 25 7.80 16.92 3.55
CA ILE A 25 6.88 17.79 2.82
C ILE A 25 5.52 17.88 3.52
N VAL A 26 4.99 16.76 4.03
CA VAL A 26 3.71 16.75 4.75
C VAL A 26 3.79 17.51 6.09
N ASN A 27 4.92 17.44 6.80
CA ASN A 27 5.11 18.22 8.03
C ASN A 27 5.49 19.69 7.79
N SER A 28 5.66 20.11 6.53
CA SER A 28 5.97 21.49 6.17
C SER A 28 4.72 22.39 6.27
N PRO A 29 4.86 23.74 6.27
CA PRO A 29 3.71 24.65 6.24
C PRO A 29 2.75 24.38 5.06
N PHE A 30 3.24 23.84 3.94
CA PHE A 30 2.39 23.42 2.82
C PHE A 30 1.36 22.35 3.24
N GLY A 31 1.79 21.30 3.93
CA GLY A 31 0.89 20.24 4.40
C GLY A 31 -0.16 20.72 5.40
N ARG A 32 0.19 21.69 6.27
CA ARG A 32 -0.76 22.33 7.19
C ARG A 32 -1.84 23.14 6.45
N VAL A 33 -1.48 23.84 5.38
CA VAL A 33 -2.46 24.54 4.52
C VAL A 33 -3.41 23.55 3.84
N LEU A 34 -2.90 22.43 3.33
CA LEU A 34 -3.74 21.37 2.76
C LEU A 34 -4.69 20.77 3.78
N GLN A 35 -4.25 20.58 5.03
CA GLN A 35 -5.12 20.09 6.09
C GLN A 35 -6.24 21.08 6.42
N ALA A 36 -5.93 22.39 6.46
CA ALA A 36 -6.95 23.43 6.64
C ALA A 36 -7.97 23.46 5.49
N ILE A 37 -7.51 23.31 4.24
CA ILE A 37 -8.38 23.17 3.06
C ILE A 37 -9.29 21.94 3.19
N ARG A 38 -8.77 20.82 3.68
CA ARG A 38 -9.54 19.58 3.88
C ARG A 38 -10.62 19.71 4.95
N GLU A 39 -10.39 20.50 5.99
CA GLU A 39 -11.37 20.73 7.06
C GLU A 39 -12.51 21.64 6.62
N ASN A 40 -12.20 22.76 5.96
CA ASN A 40 -13.20 23.66 5.38
C ASN A 40 -12.61 24.53 4.27
N GLU A 41 -12.94 24.18 3.03
CA GLU A 41 -12.50 24.88 1.82
C GLU A 41 -12.93 26.35 1.79
N PHE A 42 -14.18 26.63 2.19
CA PHE A 42 -14.74 27.99 2.23
C PHE A 42 -13.99 28.89 3.22
N ARG A 43 -13.61 28.36 4.40
CA ARG A 43 -12.81 29.12 5.39
C ARG A 43 -11.41 29.42 4.90
N ALA A 44 -10.77 28.49 4.18
CA ALA A 44 -9.45 28.70 3.62
C ALA A 44 -9.47 29.78 2.53
N GLU A 45 -10.49 29.78 1.68
CA GLU A 45 -10.68 30.79 0.64
C GLU A 45 -10.96 32.18 1.23
N ALA A 46 -11.76 32.28 2.30
CA ALA A 46 -12.03 33.54 2.99
C ALA A 46 -10.78 34.20 3.61
N ILE A 47 -9.75 33.42 3.96
CA ILE A 47 -8.46 33.92 4.50
C ILE A 47 -7.51 34.35 3.35
N GLY A 48 -7.92 34.18 2.08
CA GLY A 48 -7.16 34.57 0.91
C GLY A 48 -6.29 33.46 0.30
N TYR A 49 -6.45 32.21 0.73
CA TYR A 49 -5.75 31.08 0.09
C TYR A 49 -6.46 30.67 -1.20
N ARG A 50 -5.72 30.61 -2.30
CA ARG A 50 -6.22 30.06 -3.57
C ARG A 50 -6.25 28.53 -3.52
N VAL A 51 -7.37 27.96 -3.10
CA VAL A 51 -7.54 26.50 -2.89
C VAL A 51 -7.19 25.69 -4.13
N VAL A 52 -7.60 26.16 -5.32
CA VAL A 52 -7.32 25.50 -6.61
C VAL A 52 -5.81 25.31 -6.82
N VAL A 53 -4.99 26.33 -6.56
CA VAL A 53 -3.53 26.25 -6.76
C VAL A 53 -2.92 25.20 -5.83
N TYR A 54 -3.26 25.24 -4.53
CA TYR A 54 -2.74 24.27 -3.57
C TYR A 54 -3.18 22.84 -3.89
N ARG A 55 -4.42 22.64 -4.35
CA ARG A 55 -4.94 21.34 -4.76
C ARG A 55 -4.21 20.80 -6.00
N THR A 56 -4.00 21.64 -7.01
CA THR A 56 -3.26 21.24 -8.22
C THR A 56 -1.80 20.92 -7.89
N THR A 57 -1.12 21.74 -7.07
CA THR A 57 0.25 21.45 -6.64
C THR A 57 0.32 20.14 -5.85
N ALA A 58 -0.67 19.84 -5.01
CA ALA A 58 -0.75 18.57 -4.29
C ALA A 58 -0.85 17.37 -5.24
N SER A 59 -1.70 17.46 -6.27
CA SER A 59 -1.84 16.42 -7.28
C SER A 59 -0.56 16.22 -8.10
N VAL A 60 0.10 17.31 -8.52
CA VAL A 60 1.38 17.26 -9.24
C VAL A 60 2.47 16.63 -8.37
N LEU A 61 2.54 17.00 -7.10
CA LEU A 61 3.50 16.41 -6.16
C LEU A 61 3.24 14.92 -5.97
N SER A 62 1.99 14.50 -5.80
CA SER A 62 1.62 13.09 -5.70
C SER A 62 2.01 12.30 -6.95
N ALA A 63 1.77 12.87 -8.14
CA ALA A 63 2.16 12.27 -9.40
C ALA A 63 3.68 12.09 -9.51
N LEU A 64 4.46 13.12 -9.13
CA LEU A 64 5.93 13.05 -9.08
C LEU A 64 6.43 11.90 -8.21
N PHE A 65 5.89 11.76 -6.99
CA PHE A 65 6.27 10.67 -6.09
C PHE A 65 5.82 9.30 -6.59
N ALA A 66 4.63 9.19 -7.19
CA ALA A 66 4.15 7.95 -7.80
C ALA A 66 5.04 7.52 -8.97
N THR A 67 5.45 8.45 -9.84
CA THR A 67 6.36 8.17 -10.95
C THR A 67 7.76 7.77 -10.45
N LEU A 68 8.29 8.44 -9.42
CA LEU A 68 9.58 8.07 -8.82
C LEU A 68 9.53 6.66 -8.21
N ALA A 69 8.45 6.33 -7.50
CA ALA A 69 8.25 5.00 -6.94
C ALA A 69 8.14 3.93 -8.04
N GLY A 70 7.38 4.19 -9.10
CA GLY A 70 7.24 3.30 -10.26
C GLY A 70 8.53 3.12 -11.04
N ALA A 71 9.31 4.18 -11.25
CA ALA A 71 10.62 4.11 -11.91
C ALA A 71 11.60 3.25 -11.09
N MET A 72 11.58 3.38 -9.76
CA MET A 72 12.42 2.57 -8.88
C MET A 72 11.98 1.10 -8.87
N LEU A 73 10.67 0.83 -8.94
CA LEU A 73 10.13 -0.52 -9.13
C LEU A 73 10.60 -1.13 -10.46
N ALA A 74 10.52 -0.38 -11.56
CA ALA A 74 10.97 -0.84 -12.87
C ALA A 74 12.48 -1.17 -12.92
N ILE A 75 13.31 -0.42 -12.21
CA ILE A 75 14.75 -0.69 -12.04
C ILE A 75 14.96 -2.00 -11.27
N TRP A 76 14.15 -2.26 -10.25
CA TRP A 76 14.23 -3.48 -9.44
C TRP A 76 13.85 -4.73 -10.23
N LEU A 77 12.72 -4.69 -10.95
CA LEU A 77 12.24 -5.86 -11.69
C LEU A 77 13.19 -6.27 -12.81
N ARG A 78 14.01 -5.34 -13.37
CA ARG A 78 14.91 -5.54 -14.53
C ARG A 78 14.24 -6.06 -15.81
N TYR A 79 12.99 -6.47 -15.74
CA TYR A 79 12.12 -6.95 -16.81
C TYR A 79 10.69 -6.53 -16.47
N ASN A 80 10.09 -5.70 -17.30
CA ASN A 80 8.71 -5.24 -17.11
C ASN A 80 7.80 -6.03 -18.06
N GLY A 81 7.20 -7.11 -17.58
CA GLY A 81 6.13 -7.79 -18.28
C GLY A 81 4.79 -7.08 -18.01
N PRO A 82 3.92 -6.86 -19.01
CA PRO A 82 2.62 -6.21 -18.79
C PRO A 82 1.78 -6.91 -17.70
N ASP A 83 1.89 -8.23 -17.59
CA ASP A 83 1.20 -9.03 -16.57
C ASP A 83 1.74 -8.87 -15.15
N THR A 84 2.97 -8.40 -14.95
CA THR A 84 3.59 -8.28 -13.61
C THR A 84 3.63 -6.86 -13.07
N SER A 85 3.52 -5.84 -13.93
CA SER A 85 3.56 -4.43 -13.51
C SER A 85 2.21 -3.70 -13.60
N LEU A 86 1.25 -4.22 -14.38
CA LEU A 86 -0.10 -3.67 -14.52
C LEU A 86 -1.20 -4.66 -14.08
N SER A 87 -0.83 -5.72 -13.38
CA SER A 87 -1.82 -6.68 -12.88
C SER A 87 -2.81 -6.00 -11.94
N PHE A 88 -4.08 -6.38 -12.08
CA PHE A 88 -5.15 -6.04 -11.17
C PHE A 88 -4.82 -6.42 -9.72
N GLU A 89 -4.00 -7.46 -9.52
CA GLU A 89 -3.50 -7.90 -8.22
C GLU A 89 -2.77 -6.79 -7.46
N ILE A 90 -1.80 -6.13 -8.09
CA ILE A 90 -1.01 -5.07 -7.44
C ILE A 90 -1.90 -3.88 -7.06
N MET A 91 -2.91 -3.56 -7.89
CA MET A 91 -3.86 -2.51 -7.54
C MET A 91 -4.65 -2.84 -6.28
N ILE A 92 -5.10 -4.08 -6.13
CA ILE A 92 -5.80 -4.52 -4.92
C ILE A 92 -4.85 -4.50 -3.73
N ASP A 93 -3.63 -5.00 -3.87
CA ASP A 93 -2.64 -5.03 -2.78
C ASP A 93 -2.35 -3.62 -2.25
N VAL A 94 -2.12 -2.66 -3.15
CA VAL A 94 -1.90 -1.26 -2.79
C VAL A 94 -3.12 -0.67 -2.08
N LEU A 95 -4.33 -0.95 -2.56
CA LEU A 95 -5.56 -0.52 -1.90
C LEU A 95 -5.68 -1.11 -0.49
N LEU A 96 -5.37 -2.39 -0.34
CA LEU A 96 -5.47 -3.14 0.92
C LEU A 96 -4.47 -2.60 1.95
N ILE A 97 -3.23 -2.33 1.53
CA ILE A 97 -2.20 -1.69 2.35
C ILE A 97 -2.69 -0.34 2.90
N VAL A 98 -3.28 0.50 2.05
CA VAL A 98 -3.76 1.83 2.45
C VAL A 98 -5.00 1.73 3.36
N VAL A 99 -5.90 0.80 3.09
CA VAL A 99 -7.12 0.58 3.89
C VAL A 99 -6.79 0.01 5.27
N ILE A 100 -5.93 -1.01 5.36
CA ILE A 100 -5.43 -1.54 6.64
C ILE A 100 -4.73 -0.44 7.43
N GLY A 101 -3.84 0.31 6.76
CA GLY A 101 -3.05 1.36 7.37
C GLY A 101 -3.88 2.55 7.89
N GLY A 102 -4.92 2.91 7.16
CA GLY A 102 -5.83 4.03 7.46
C GLY A 102 -5.65 5.22 6.50
N MET A 103 -6.78 5.75 6.04
CA MET A 103 -6.85 6.83 5.06
C MET A 103 -6.30 8.16 5.60
N GLY A 104 -5.25 8.68 4.97
CA GLY A 104 -4.78 10.05 5.19
C GLY A 104 -3.61 10.23 6.16
N THR A 105 -2.84 9.17 6.47
CA THR A 105 -1.55 9.30 7.17
C THR A 105 -0.47 8.47 6.49
N ILE A 106 0.75 9.03 6.36
CA ILE A 106 1.89 8.30 5.80
C ILE A 106 2.31 7.17 6.73
N TYR A 107 2.27 7.39 8.05
CA TYR A 107 2.56 6.35 9.05
C TYR A 107 1.62 5.16 8.95
N GLY A 108 0.33 5.40 8.66
CA GLY A 108 -0.64 4.34 8.38
C GLY A 108 -0.24 3.48 7.20
N ALA A 109 0.14 4.09 6.06
CA ALA A 109 0.58 3.35 4.88
C ALA A 109 1.84 2.50 5.14
N VAL A 110 2.81 3.02 5.90
CA VAL A 110 4.02 2.25 6.28
C VAL A 110 3.66 1.05 7.15
N ILE A 111 2.88 1.24 8.21
CA ILE A 111 2.44 0.15 9.09
C ILE A 111 1.58 -0.87 8.34
N GLY A 112 0.65 -0.38 7.51
CA GLY A 112 -0.20 -1.21 6.65
C GLY A 112 0.61 -2.07 5.70
N SER A 113 1.69 -1.54 5.11
CA SER A 113 2.55 -2.30 4.20
C SER A 113 3.30 -3.45 4.90
N VAL A 114 3.77 -3.20 6.13
CA VAL A 114 4.46 -4.22 6.94
C VAL A 114 3.47 -5.32 7.36
N ILE A 115 2.30 -4.94 7.86
CA ILE A 115 1.26 -5.89 8.29
C ILE A 115 0.77 -6.70 7.10
N PHE A 116 0.53 -6.06 5.96
CA PHE A 116 0.10 -6.73 4.75
C PHE A 116 1.12 -7.76 4.28
N LEU A 117 2.41 -7.43 4.28
CA LEU A 117 3.48 -8.34 3.86
C LEU A 117 3.57 -9.57 4.78
N ILE A 118 3.41 -9.38 6.10
CA ILE A 118 3.35 -10.47 7.07
C ILE A 118 2.09 -11.32 6.87
N ALA A 119 0.94 -10.67 6.66
CA ALA A 119 -0.33 -11.35 6.43
C ALA A 119 -0.27 -12.18 5.14
N GLN A 120 0.32 -11.63 4.07
CA GLN A 120 0.55 -12.32 2.81
C GLN A 120 1.43 -13.55 3.00
N SER A 121 2.59 -13.41 3.66
CA SER A 121 3.49 -14.55 3.84
C SER A 121 2.83 -15.64 4.68
N TYR A 122 2.16 -15.26 5.78
CA TYR A 122 1.50 -16.21 6.66
C TYR A 122 0.31 -16.90 5.99
N LEU A 123 -0.48 -16.17 5.21
CA LEU A 123 -1.61 -16.73 4.48
C LEU A 123 -1.13 -17.70 3.39
N GLN A 124 -0.06 -17.38 2.66
CA GLN A 124 0.55 -18.28 1.69
C GLN A 124 1.10 -19.56 2.35
N ASP A 125 1.75 -19.43 3.51
CA ASP A 125 2.26 -20.58 4.27
C ASP A 125 1.12 -21.48 4.78
N LEU A 126 0.03 -20.89 5.31
CA LEU A 126 -1.14 -21.65 5.75
C LEU A 126 -1.85 -22.34 4.58
N LEU A 127 -2.02 -21.67 3.45
CA LEU A 127 -2.62 -22.24 2.25
C LEU A 127 -1.76 -23.38 1.70
N ARG A 128 -0.42 -23.25 1.74
CA ARG A 128 0.51 -24.32 1.35
C ARG A 128 0.31 -25.57 2.21
N ILE A 129 0.31 -25.43 3.54
CA ILE A 129 0.11 -26.54 4.48
C ILE A 129 -1.29 -27.17 4.31
N GLY A 130 -2.32 -26.33 4.11
CA GLY A 130 -3.68 -26.78 3.85
C GLY A 130 -3.82 -27.55 2.53
N SER A 131 -3.10 -27.13 1.48
CA SER A 131 -3.08 -27.81 0.18
C SER A 131 -2.37 -29.16 0.24
N GLU A 132 -1.27 -29.26 1.00
CA GLU A 132 -0.54 -30.50 1.24
C GLU A 132 -1.39 -31.51 2.02
N ALA A 133 -2.18 -31.05 3.00
CA ALA A 133 -3.11 -31.89 3.76
C ALA A 133 -4.35 -32.32 2.94
N ALA A 134 -4.86 -31.44 2.07
CA ALA A 134 -6.02 -31.73 1.22
C ALA A 134 -5.68 -32.69 0.06
N GLY A 135 -4.43 -32.69 -0.41
CA GLY A 135 -3.93 -33.64 -1.41
C GLY A 135 -3.87 -35.10 -0.96
N ALA A 136 -3.86 -35.35 0.37
CA ALA A 136 -3.90 -36.69 0.93
C ALA A 136 -5.30 -37.35 0.86
N VAL A 137 -6.35 -36.57 0.55
CA VAL A 137 -7.75 -37.03 0.56
C VAL A 137 -8.38 -36.84 -0.82
N SER A 138 -8.45 -37.94 -1.58
CA SER A 138 -8.92 -37.96 -2.99
C SER A 138 -10.31 -37.39 -3.26
N TRP A 139 -11.19 -37.31 -2.26
CA TRP A 139 -12.54 -36.74 -2.40
C TRP A 139 -12.64 -35.26 -2.00
N LEU A 140 -11.60 -34.70 -1.37
CA LEU A 140 -11.46 -33.25 -1.05
C LEU A 140 -10.58 -32.50 -2.04
N THR A 141 -10.10 -33.13 -3.12
CA THR A 141 -9.21 -32.50 -4.11
C THR A 141 -9.78 -31.21 -4.71
N TRP A 142 -11.12 -31.10 -4.81
CA TRP A 142 -11.83 -29.88 -5.23
C TRP A 142 -11.78 -28.76 -4.17
N LEU A 143 -11.77 -29.11 -2.88
CA LEU A 143 -11.50 -28.20 -1.76
C LEU A 143 -10.01 -27.81 -1.73
N GLY A 144 -9.11 -28.74 -2.02
CA GLY A 144 -7.68 -28.47 -2.23
C GLY A 144 -7.41 -27.53 -3.42
N ALA A 145 -8.23 -27.60 -4.47
CA ALA A 145 -8.17 -26.69 -5.62
C ALA A 145 -8.78 -25.29 -5.35
N LEU A 146 -9.54 -25.12 -4.26
CA LEU A 146 -9.99 -23.83 -3.74
C LEU A 146 -9.01 -23.24 -2.71
N LEU A 147 -8.22 -24.09 -2.04
CA LEU A 147 -7.08 -23.73 -1.19
C LEU A 147 -5.73 -23.71 -1.92
N SER A 148 -5.73 -23.86 -3.25
CA SER A 148 -4.48 -23.85 -4.00
C SER A 148 -3.78 -22.49 -3.87
N PRO A 149 -2.44 -22.46 -3.70
CA PRO A 149 -1.68 -21.21 -3.56
C PRO A 149 -1.94 -20.19 -4.69
N ASP A 150 -2.30 -20.67 -5.89
CA ASP A 150 -2.60 -19.82 -7.05
C ASP A 150 -3.90 -18.99 -6.89
N ARG A 151 -4.78 -19.34 -5.94
CA ARG A 151 -6.03 -18.61 -5.65
C ARG A 151 -5.95 -17.74 -4.39
N TRP A 152 -4.74 -17.39 -3.95
CA TRP A 152 -4.54 -16.51 -2.78
C TRP A 152 -5.28 -15.17 -2.94
N LEU A 153 -5.43 -14.69 -4.17
CA LEU A 153 -6.19 -13.49 -4.55
C LEU A 153 -7.65 -13.48 -4.04
N LEU A 154 -8.33 -14.63 -4.06
CA LEU A 154 -9.72 -14.73 -3.57
C LEU A 154 -9.76 -14.57 -2.05
N TRP A 155 -8.83 -15.21 -1.36
CA TRP A 155 -8.68 -15.12 0.10
C TRP A 155 -8.23 -13.73 0.54
N LEU A 156 -7.38 -13.08 -0.24
CA LEU A 156 -7.00 -11.69 -0.05
C LEU A 156 -8.20 -10.74 -0.21
N GLY A 157 -9.07 -10.96 -1.19
CA GLY A 157 -10.31 -10.21 -1.35
C GLY A 157 -11.28 -10.40 -0.17
N VAL A 158 -11.38 -11.62 0.37
CA VAL A 158 -12.17 -11.88 1.59
C VAL A 158 -11.55 -11.19 2.80
N LEU A 159 -10.21 -11.22 2.92
CA LEU A 159 -9.47 -10.54 3.97
C LEU A 159 -9.61 -9.02 3.87
N PHE A 160 -9.68 -8.46 2.65
CA PHE A 160 -10.00 -7.06 2.39
C PHE A 160 -11.37 -6.70 2.95
N VAL A 161 -12.41 -7.45 2.58
CA VAL A 161 -13.79 -7.20 3.05
C VAL A 161 -13.87 -7.30 4.57
N LEU A 162 -13.23 -8.32 5.16
CA LEU A 162 -13.16 -8.46 6.62
C LEU A 162 -12.41 -7.29 7.29
N SER A 163 -11.29 -6.86 6.71
CA SER A 163 -10.50 -5.74 7.25
C SER A 163 -11.28 -4.43 7.20
N VAL A 164 -11.97 -4.14 6.09
CA VAL A 164 -12.84 -2.96 5.96
C VAL A 164 -13.99 -3.02 6.96
N TYR A 165 -14.60 -4.21 7.12
CA TYR A 165 -15.73 -4.41 8.01
C TYR A 165 -15.37 -4.22 9.48
N TYR A 166 -14.26 -4.82 9.94
CA TYR A 166 -13.83 -4.74 11.34
C TYR A 166 -13.09 -3.44 11.69
N PHE A 167 -12.44 -2.80 10.72
CA PHE A 167 -11.60 -1.62 10.93
C PHE A 167 -11.86 -0.52 9.90
N PRO A 168 -13.07 0.09 9.87
CA PRO A 168 -13.44 1.11 8.88
C PRO A 168 -12.62 2.42 8.99
N THR A 169 -11.84 2.59 10.05
CA THR A 169 -10.95 3.75 10.25
C THR A 169 -9.47 3.44 10.04
N GLY A 170 -9.11 2.19 9.76
CA GLY A 170 -7.73 1.69 9.73
C GLY A 170 -7.06 1.70 11.11
N ILE A 171 -5.88 1.07 11.20
CA ILE A 171 -5.17 0.87 12.48
C ILE A 171 -4.76 2.21 13.11
N VAL A 172 -4.29 3.17 12.29
CA VAL A 172 -3.83 4.47 12.79
C VAL A 172 -4.99 5.43 13.08
N GLY A 173 -6.14 5.27 12.42
CA GLY A 173 -7.33 6.08 12.69
C GLY A 173 -7.91 5.89 14.09
N ARG A 174 -7.70 4.72 14.70
CA ARG A 174 -8.10 4.46 16.11
C ARG A 174 -7.18 5.14 17.13
N LEU A 175 -5.89 5.30 16.83
CA LEU A 175 -4.91 5.88 17.76
C LEU A 175 -5.06 7.40 17.92
N ARG A 176 -5.65 8.11 16.94
CA ARG A 176 -5.88 9.56 17.01
C ARG A 176 -7.19 9.96 17.68
N LYS A 177 -8.08 9.00 17.98
CA LYS A 177 -9.36 9.25 18.66
C LYS A 177 -9.28 9.05 20.19
N ARG A 178 -8.10 8.81 20.75
CA ARG A 178 -7.86 8.79 22.19
C ARG A 178 -6.97 9.95 22.61
#